data_AF-A0A3D4R3G0-F1
#
_entry.id   AF-A0A3D4R3G0-F1
#
_cell.length_a   1.000
_cell.length_b   1.000
_cell.length_c   1.000
_cell.angle_alpha   90.00
_cell.angle_beta   90.00
_cell.angle_gamma   90.00
#
_symmetry.space_group_name_H-M   'P 1'
#
loop_
_entity.id
_entity.type
_entity.pdbx_description
1 polymer ?
#
loop_
_entity_poly.entity_id
_entity_poly.type
_entity_poly.pdbx_seq_one_letter_code
_entity_poly.pdbx_strand_id
1 'polypeptide(L)'
;VSADGNAVLLTWQLQNQSGIRDMYIERSKLGSAGNICRDCPRTFERMGQMPVESDTNKDQAYRFVDALAQKGSVYSYRLKLCDEAGVCRESQTVEIDFK
;
A
#
# COMPACT_ATOMS: atom_id res chain seq x y z
N VAL A 1 -0.89 6.47 5.70
CA VAL A 1 -0.73 7.13 4.38
C VAL A 1 -0.83 8.63 4.57
N SER A 2 0.02 9.40 3.89
CA SER A 2 0.04 10.86 3.97
C SER A 2 0.50 11.48 2.65
N ALA A 3 0.21 12.76 2.43
CA ALA A 3 0.83 13.54 1.37
C ALA A 3 2.21 14.03 1.83
N ASP A 4 3.21 13.98 0.95
CA ASP A 4 4.58 14.48 1.16
C ASP A 4 5.00 15.28 -0.08
N GLY A 5 4.76 16.59 -0.05
CA GLY A 5 5.00 17.50 -1.18
C GLY A 5 4.15 17.16 -2.41
N ASN A 6 4.79 16.56 -3.41
CA ASN A 6 4.16 16.13 -4.68
C ASN A 6 4.05 14.60 -4.80
N ALA A 7 4.20 13.87 -3.70
CA ALA A 7 4.08 12.43 -3.66
C ALA A 7 3.14 11.96 -2.54
N VAL A 8 2.66 10.72 -2.65
CA VAL A 8 1.98 10.03 -1.54
C VAL A 8 2.98 9.14 -0.83
N LEU A 9 3.02 9.26 0.50
CA LEU A 9 3.85 8.51 1.40
C LEU A 9 3.04 7.42 2.10
N LEU A 10 3.46 6.17 1.92
CA LEU A 10 2.99 5.03 2.68
C LEU A 10 4.02 4.65 3.73
N THR A 11 3.57 4.53 4.97
CA THR A 11 4.36 4.04 6.11
C THR A 11 3.56 2.98 6.84
N TRP A 12 4.22 1.91 7.25
CA TRP A 12 3.60 0.83 8.00
C TRP A 12 4.64 0.06 8.81
N GLN A 13 4.17 -0.71 9.77
CA GLN A 13 4.95 -1.66 10.55
C GLN A 13 4.29 -3.02 10.42
N LEU A 14 5.09 -4.06 10.24
CA LEU A 14 4.60 -5.44 10.21
C LEU A 14 4.72 -6.03 11.61
N GLN A 15 3.59 -6.30 12.25
CA GLN A 15 3.57 -7.09 13.49
C GLN A 15 3.68 -8.57 13.16
N ASN A 16 4.62 -9.26 13.80
CA ASN A 16 4.91 -10.68 13.57
C ASN A 16 5.18 -11.00 12.09
N GLN A 17 6.41 -10.70 11.66
CA GLN A 17 6.89 -10.89 10.28
C GLN A 17 7.15 -12.35 9.91
N SER A 18 6.98 -13.29 10.86
CA SER A 18 7.19 -14.71 10.64
C SER A 18 6.31 -15.21 9.49
N GLY A 19 6.95 -15.88 8.52
CA GLY A 19 6.28 -16.45 7.36
C GLY A 19 5.94 -15.46 6.25
N ILE A 20 6.33 -14.19 6.33
CA ILE A 20 6.21 -13.25 5.21
C ILE A 20 7.57 -13.17 4.50
N ARG A 21 7.58 -13.42 3.19
CA ARG A 21 8.76 -13.29 2.34
C ARG A 21 8.71 -12.02 1.49
N ASP A 22 7.59 -11.83 0.82
CA ASP A 22 7.41 -10.77 -0.17
C ASP A 22 6.25 -9.86 0.22
N MET A 23 6.44 -8.57 -0.01
CA MET A 23 5.42 -7.56 0.17
C MET A 23 5.25 -6.76 -1.11
N TYR A 24 4.04 -6.80 -1.66
CA TYR A 24 3.65 -6.00 -2.81
C TYR A 24 2.82 -4.80 -2.36
N ILE A 25 3.15 -3.63 -2.89
CA ILE A 25 2.42 -2.39 -2.65
C ILE A 25 1.44 -2.25 -3.79
N GLU A 26 0.16 -2.18 -3.47
CA GLU A 26 -0.90 -2.09 -4.46
C GLU A 26 -1.70 -0.79 -4.30
N ARG A 27 -2.12 -0.22 -5.44
CA ARG A 27 -2.88 1.03 -5.51
C ARG A 27 -4.10 0.86 -6.39
N SER A 28 -5.19 1.49 -5.99
CA SER A 28 -6.39 1.69 -6.80
C SER A 28 -6.74 3.17 -6.84
N LYS A 29 -7.04 3.71 -8.03
CA LYS A 29 -7.56 5.07 -8.19
C LYS A 29 -9.08 5.02 -8.10
N LEU A 30 -9.65 5.67 -7.10
CA LEU A 30 -11.09 5.67 -6.84
C LEU A 30 -11.84 6.74 -7.64
N GLY A 31 -11.13 7.76 -8.09
CA GLY A 31 -11.69 8.88 -8.83
C GLY A 31 -10.97 10.19 -8.51
N SER A 32 -11.73 11.28 -8.58
CA SER A 32 -11.25 12.63 -8.25
C SER A 32 -11.83 13.09 -6.91
N ALA A 33 -11.22 14.08 -6.28
CA ALA A 33 -11.74 14.67 -5.04
C ALA A 33 -13.20 15.11 -5.21
N GLY A 34 -14.09 14.62 -4.35
CA GLY A 34 -15.54 14.87 -4.43
C GLY A 34 -16.30 14.08 -5.50
N ASN A 35 -15.62 13.31 -6.35
CA ASN A 35 -16.22 12.43 -7.36
C ASN A 35 -15.57 11.04 -7.30
N ILE A 36 -15.93 10.29 -6.25
CA ILE A 36 -15.50 8.91 -6.05
C ILE A 36 -16.69 7.96 -6.21
N CYS A 37 -16.44 6.80 -6.80
CA CYS A 37 -17.41 5.71 -6.76
C CYS A 37 -17.08 4.80 -5.57
N ARG A 38 -17.92 4.83 -4.53
CA ARG A 38 -17.69 4.03 -3.30
C ARG A 38 -18.00 2.54 -3.48
N ASP A 39 -19.00 2.24 -4.31
CA ASP A 39 -19.53 0.89 -4.51
C ASP A 39 -19.00 0.22 -5.79
N CYS A 40 -18.12 0.89 -6.52
CA CYS A 40 -17.50 0.30 -7.69
C CYS A 40 -16.48 -0.77 -7.26
N PRO A 41 -16.41 -1.90 -7.98
CA PRO A 41 -15.33 -2.85 -7.82
C PRO A 41 -13.97 -2.14 -7.93
N ARG A 42 -13.11 -2.34 -6.94
CA ARG A 42 -11.78 -1.75 -6.93
C ARG A 42 -10.81 -2.65 -7.67
N THR A 43 -10.15 -2.11 -8.68
CA THR A 43 -9.00 -2.77 -9.30
C THR A 43 -7.73 -2.22 -8.66
N PHE A 44 -6.94 -3.12 -8.08
CA PHE A 44 -5.65 -2.81 -7.48
C PHE A 44 -4.53 -3.20 -8.42
N GLU A 45 -3.65 -2.25 -8.70
CA GLU A 45 -2.46 -2.42 -9.51
C GLU A 45 -1.21 -2.48 -8.62
N ARG A 46 -0.27 -3.36 -8.95
CA ARG A 46 1.00 -3.46 -8.25
C ARG A 46 1.91 -2.28 -8.61
N MET A 47 2.29 -1.51 -7.61
CA MET A 47 3.17 -0.34 -7.73
C MET A 47 4.62 -0.66 -7.38
N GLY A 48 4.84 -1.66 -6.54
CA GLY A 48 6.18 -2.03 -6.08
C GLY A 48 6.20 -3.37 -5.34
N GLN A 49 7.41 -3.84 -5.09
CA GLN A 49 7.71 -5.03 -4.30
C GLN A 49 8.85 -4.70 -3.34
N MET A 50 8.78 -5.23 -2.13
CA MET A 50 9.85 -5.19 -1.14
C MET A 50 10.00 -6.59 -0.52
N PRO A 51 11.23 -7.08 -0.35
CA PRO A 51 11.46 -8.23 0.51
C PRO A 51 11.16 -7.84 1.97
N VAL A 52 10.65 -8.78 2.74
CA VAL A 52 10.51 -8.64 4.20
C VAL A 52 11.70 -9.36 4.83
N GLU A 53 12.49 -8.64 5.62
CA GLU A 53 13.64 -9.23 6.29
C GLU A 53 13.17 -10.23 7.35
N SER A 54 13.83 -11.38 7.44
CA SER A 54 13.46 -12.46 8.35
C SER A 54 13.85 -12.21 9.81
N ASP A 55 14.45 -11.05 10.13
CA ASP A 55 14.85 -10.73 11.49
C ASP A 55 13.62 -10.31 12.32
N THR A 56 12.97 -11.31 12.91
CA THR A 56 11.74 -11.18 13.68
C THR A 56 11.89 -10.38 14.98
N ASN A 57 13.10 -9.94 15.34
CA ASN A 57 13.38 -9.28 16.62
C ASN A 57 13.20 -7.75 16.58
N LYS A 58 12.82 -7.17 15.44
CA LYS A 58 12.58 -5.72 15.34
C LYS A 58 11.26 -5.43 14.62
N ASP A 59 10.46 -4.55 15.21
CA ASP A 59 9.37 -3.89 14.52
C ASP A 59 9.96 -2.98 13.44
N GLN A 60 10.15 -3.54 12.25
CA GLN A 60 10.70 -2.82 11.12
C GLN A 60 9.64 -1.91 10.52
N ALA A 61 9.95 -0.62 10.49
CA ALA A 61 9.15 0.38 9.81
C ALA A 61 9.51 0.40 8.33
N TYR A 62 8.52 0.23 7.48
CA TYR A 62 8.66 0.26 6.03
C TYR A 62 8.07 1.55 5.47
N ARG A 63 8.63 2.00 4.35
CA ARG A 63 8.24 3.24 3.67
C ARG A 63 8.22 3.03 2.16
N PHE A 64 7.16 3.52 1.51
CA PHE A 64 7.06 3.62 0.05
C PHE A 64 6.61 5.02 -0.37
N VAL A 65 7.18 5.52 -1.47
CA VAL A 65 6.84 6.82 -2.04
C VAL A 65 6.21 6.61 -3.41
N ASP A 66 4.93 6.94 -3.54
CA ASP A 66 4.23 6.99 -4.81
C ASP A 66 4.40 8.38 -5.43
N ALA A 67 5.50 8.56 -6.16
CA ALA A 67 5.82 9.79 -6.88
C ALA A 67 4.96 10.01 -8.15
N LEU A 68 4.18 8.99 -8.55
CA LEU A 68 3.30 9.05 -9.73
C LEU A 68 1.85 9.39 -9.35
N ALA A 69 1.56 9.55 -8.06
CA ALA A 69 0.27 10.03 -7.59
C ALA A 69 -0.02 11.43 -8.14
N GLN A 70 -1.24 11.66 -8.61
CA GLN A 70 -1.68 12.93 -9.19
C GLN A 70 -2.57 13.67 -8.19
N LYS A 71 -2.24 14.94 -7.95
CA LYS A 71 -3.09 15.83 -7.14
C LYS A 71 -4.50 15.92 -7.72
N GLY A 72 -5.47 16.08 -6.84
CA GLY A 72 -6.91 16.04 -7.13
C GLY A 72 -7.49 14.63 -7.30
N SER A 73 -6.69 13.57 -7.14
CA SER A 73 -7.17 12.18 -7.21
C SER A 73 -7.34 11.58 -5.81
N VAL A 74 -8.30 10.65 -5.70
CA VAL A 74 -8.48 9.83 -4.50
C VAL A 74 -7.92 8.44 -4.76
N TYR A 75 -7.04 7.99 -3.86
CA TYR A 75 -6.37 6.71 -3.97
C TYR A 75 -6.69 5.81 -2.78
N SER A 76 -6.68 4.51 -3.06
CA SER A 76 -6.84 3.42 -2.11
C SER A 76 -5.59 2.55 -2.21
N TYR A 77 -4.90 2.36 -1.09
CA TYR A 77 -3.66 1.57 -1.02
C TYR A 77 -3.85 0.37 -0.11
N ARG A 78 -3.18 -0.72 -0.45
CA ARG A 78 -3.06 -1.91 0.40
C ARG A 78 -1.73 -2.61 0.16
N LEU A 79 -1.40 -3.53 1.05
CA LEU A 79 -0.28 -4.44 0.91
C LEU A 79 -0.81 -5.83 0.58
N LYS A 80 -0.07 -6.56 -0.25
CA LYS A 80 -0.24 -7.98 -0.46
C LYS A 80 1.02 -8.69 0.04
N LEU A 81 0.87 -9.42 1.14
CA LEU A 81 1.94 -10.08 1.88
C LEU A 81 1.93 -11.57 1.52
N CYS A 82 3.02 -12.09 0.99
CA CYS A 82 3.11 -13.47 0.51
C CYS A 82 4.22 -14.24 1.24
N ASP A 83 3.96 -15.51 1.50
CA ASP A 83 4.94 -16.45 2.05
C ASP A 83 5.83 -17.07 0.98
N GLU A 84 6.75 -17.95 1.40
CA GLU A 84 7.67 -18.65 0.48
C GLU A 84 6.96 -19.59 -0.49
N ALA A 85 5.77 -20.09 -0.12
CA ALA A 85 4.94 -20.94 -0.96
C ALA A 85 4.08 -20.13 -1.96
N GLY A 86 4.14 -18.80 -1.90
CA GLY A 86 3.37 -17.89 -2.73
C GLY A 86 1.92 -17.68 -2.27
N VAL A 87 1.57 -18.13 -1.07
CA VAL A 87 0.25 -17.88 -0.47
C VAL A 87 0.24 -16.45 0.04
N CYS A 88 -0.75 -15.67 -0.41
CA CYS A 88 -0.82 -14.25 -0.13
C CYS A 88 -2.05 -13.87 0.70
N ARG A 89 -1.86 -12.88 1.59
CA ARG A 89 -2.93 -12.19 2.31
C ARG A 89 -2.87 -10.70 2.05
N GLU A 90 -4.03 -10.06 2.07
CA GLU A 90 -4.18 -8.63 1.84
C GLU A 90 -4.24 -7.89 3.18
N SER A 91 -3.60 -6.73 3.27
CA SER A 91 -3.74 -5.86 4.43
C SER A 91 -5.08 -5.11 4.42
N GLN A 92 -5.35 -4.41 5.52
CA GLN A 92 -6.36 -3.35 5.49
C GLN A 92 -6.02 -2.32 4.40
N THR A 93 -7.08 -1.76 3.83
CA THR A 93 -6.98 -0.70 2.84
C THR A 93 -6.96 0.65 3.55
N VAL A 94 -6.11 1.56 3.09
CA VAL A 94 -6.10 2.95 3.53
C VAL A 94 -6.33 3.87 2.33
N GLU A 95 -7.09 4.93 2.54
CA GLU A 95 -7.44 5.89 1.49
C GLU A 95 -6.81 7.25 1.75
N ILE A 96 -6.56 7.98 0.68
CA ILE A 96 -6.13 9.37 0.74
C ILE A 96 -6.78 10.17 -0.40
N ASP A 97 -7.33 11.32 -0.03
CA ASP A 97 -7.67 12.40 -0.96
C ASP A 97 -6.40 13.24 -1.16
N PHE A 98 -5.72 13.05 -2.29
CA PHE A 98 -4.42 13.68 -2.54
C PHE A 98 -4.61 15.06 -3.15
N LYS A 99 -4.52 16.10 -2.32
CA LYS A 99 -4.75 17.50 -2.69
C LYS A 99 -3.46 18.23 -3.08
#